data_AF-A0ABD6HB86-F1
#
_entry.id   AF-A0ABD6HB86-F1
#
_cell.length_a   1.000
_cell.length_b   1.000
_cell.length_c   1.000
_cell.angle_alpha   90.00
_cell.angle_beta   90.00
_cell.angle_gamma   90.00
#
_symmetry.space_group_name_H-M   'P 1'
#
loop_
_entity.id
_entity.type
_entity.pdbx_description
1 polymer ?
#
loop_
_entity_poly.entity_id
_entity_poly.type
_entity_poly.pdbx_seq_one_letter_code
_entity_poly.pdbx_strand_id
1 'polypeptide(L)' 'MAVKFGTSGLRGLSLDLVGSVSALHATAFARMLLAKGYAKQGATVLIGQDFRPS' A
#
# COMPACT_ATOMS: atom_id res chain seq x y z
N MET A 1 6.40 16.48 3.04
CA MET A 1 6.00 16.08 4.42
C MET A 1 5.98 14.56 4.40
N ALA A 2 6.81 13.89 5.20
CA ALA A 2 7.12 12.47 4.99
C ALA A 2 5.87 11.57 5.05
N VAL A 3 5.79 10.59 4.14
CA VAL A 3 4.76 9.56 4.12
C VAL A 3 4.81 8.74 5.40
N LYS A 4 3.67 8.59 6.08
CA LYS A 4 3.60 7.90 7.37
C LYS A 4 2.23 7.29 7.63
N PHE A 5 2.20 6.30 8.51
CA PHE A 5 0.96 5.84 9.12
C PHE A 5 0.44 6.88 10.13
N GLY A 6 -0.88 6.97 10.25
CA GLY A 6 -1.57 7.78 11.26
C GLY A 6 -2.62 6.95 11.98
N THR A 7 -3.79 7.55 12.28
CA THR A 7 -4.92 6.82 12.88
C THR A 7 -5.39 5.65 12.01
N SER A 8 -5.44 5.84 10.69
CA SER A 8 -5.75 4.77 9.73
C SER A 8 -5.11 5.02 8.37
N GLY A 9 -4.43 3.99 7.87
CA GLY A 9 -3.77 3.99 6.57
C GLY A 9 -2.45 4.77 6.52
N LEU A 10 -1.70 4.51 5.46
CA LEU A 10 -0.51 5.25 5.07
C LEU A 10 -0.93 6.49 4.29
N ARG A 11 -0.46 7.69 4.68
CA ARG A 11 -0.84 8.95 4.03
C ARG A 11 0.36 9.88 3.87
N GLY A 12 0.29 10.77 2.89
CA GLY A 12 1.31 11.78 2.60
C GLY A 12 0.89 12.69 1.46
N LEU A 13 1.80 13.56 1.01
CA LEU A 13 1.57 14.34 -0.21
C LEU A 13 1.51 13.40 -1.41
N SER A 14 0.64 13.71 -2.38
CA SER A 14 0.47 12.87 -3.57
C SER A 14 1.79 12.66 -4.33
N LEU A 15 2.59 13.71 -4.48
CA LEU A 15 3.89 13.66 -5.15
C LEU A 15 4.90 12.76 -4.43
N ASP A 16 4.77 12.63 -3.10
CA ASP A 16 5.65 11.76 -2.29
C ASP A 16 5.14 10.30 -2.28
N LEU A 17 3.83 10.09 -2.51
CA LEU A 17 3.19 8.78 -2.44
C LEU A 17 3.25 8.03 -3.77
N VAL A 18 3.03 8.73 -4.89
CA VAL A 18 3.06 8.15 -6.24
C VAL A 18 4.47 7.66 -6.57
N GLY A 19 4.56 6.45 -7.12
CA GLY A 19 5.83 5.83 -7.52
C GLY A 19 6.39 4.87 -6.46
N SER A 20 7.66 5.04 -6.11
CA SER A 20 8.43 4.05 -5.33
C SER A 20 7.86 3.79 -3.94
N VAL A 21 7.30 4.80 -3.29
CA VAL A 21 6.74 4.67 -1.93
C VAL A 21 5.49 3.79 -1.92
N SER A 22 4.59 3.97 -2.89
CA SER A 22 3.41 3.11 -3.07
C SER A 22 3.81 1.66 -3.34
N ALA A 23 4.75 1.44 -4.26
CA ALA A 23 5.22 0.08 -4.58
C ALA A 23 5.86 -0.62 -3.36
N LEU A 24 6.66 0.13 -2.59
CA LEU A 24 7.32 -0.39 -1.39
C LEU A 24 6.31 -0.84 -0.33
N HIS A 25 5.31 -0.02 -0.04
CA HIS A 25 4.31 -0.34 0.99
C HIS A 25 3.34 -1.43 0.54
N ALA A 26 2.91 -1.44 -0.74
CA ALA A 26 2.10 -2.53 -1.28
C ALA A 26 2.84 -3.87 -1.22
N THR A 27 4.13 -3.87 -1.58
CA THR A 27 4.99 -5.07 -1.49
C THR A 27 5.16 -5.53 -0.05
N ALA A 28 5.40 -4.60 0.88
CA ALA A 28 5.53 -4.92 2.30
C ALA A 28 4.23 -5.53 2.87
N PHE A 29 3.08 -4.98 2.50
CA PHE A 29 1.77 -5.52 2.89
C PHE A 29 1.57 -6.95 2.37
N ALA A 30 1.81 -7.19 1.08
CA ALA A 30 1.71 -8.52 0.49
C ALA A 30 2.64 -9.54 1.16
N ARG A 31 3.90 -9.16 1.42
CA ARG A 31 4.86 -10.01 2.15
C ARG A 31 4.40 -10.32 3.56
N MET A 32 3.83 -9.34 4.26
CA MET A 32 3.26 -9.55 5.60
C MET A 32 2.10 -10.54 5.57
N LEU A 33 1.20 -10.45 4.60
CA LEU A 33 0.08 -11.41 4.45
C LEU A 33 0.59 -12.84 4.22
N LEU A 34 1.60 -13.01 3.36
CA LEU A 34 2.21 -14.32 3.11
C LEU A 34 2.91 -14.86 4.36
N ALA A 35 3.70 -14.03 5.03
CA ALA A 35 4.45 -14.42 6.23
C ALA A 35 3.54 -14.84 7.39
N LYS A 36 2.36 -14.22 7.52
CA LYS A 36 1.35 -14.56 8.53
C LYS A 36 0.40 -15.69 8.10
N GLY A 37 0.52 -16.18 6.87
CA GLY A 37 -0.39 -17.21 6.33
C GLY A 37 -1.81 -16.70 6.04
N TYR A 38 -2.02 -15.39 5.98
CA TYR A 38 -3.31 -14.77 5.63
C TYR A 38 -3.61 -14.82 4.13
N ALA A 39 -2.59 -15.04 3.31
CA ALA A 39 -2.72 -15.26 1.88
C ALA A 39 -1.74 -16.36 1.44
N LYS A 40 -2.01 -16.93 0.25
CA LYS A 40 -1.10 -17.87 -0.43
C LYS A 40 -0.54 -17.21 -1.69
N GLN A 41 0.58 -17.72 -2.18
CA GLN A 41 1.11 -17.30 -3.47
C GLN A 41 0.05 -17.50 -4.56
N GLY A 42 -0.12 -16.49 -5.42
CA GLY A 42 -1.16 -16.46 -6.45
C GLY A 42 -2.55 -16.00 -5.99
N ALA A 43 -2.72 -15.65 -4.70
CA ALA A 43 -3.97 -15.07 -4.22
C ALA A 43 -4.30 -13.74 -4.91
N THR A 44 -5.59 -13.53 -5.21
CA THR A 44 -6.10 -12.30 -5.82
C THR A 44 -6.03 -11.13 -4.83
N VAL A 45 -5.52 -9.99 -5.29
CA VAL A 45 -5.54 -8.71 -4.56
C VAL A 45 -6.49 -7.76 -5.27
N LEU A 46 -7.52 -7.31 -4.55
CA LEU A 46 -8.49 -6.34 -5.07
C LEU A 46 -7.99 -4.92 -4.77
N ILE A 47 -8.02 -4.04 -5.77
CA ILE A 47 -7.56 -2.64 -5.68
C ILE A 47 -8.73 -1.73 -6.02
N GLY A 48 -8.96 -0.71 -5.19
CA GLY A 48 -9.89 0.37 -5.44
C GLY A 48 -9.20 1.72 -5.29
N GLN A 49 -9.74 2.75 -5.94
CA GLN A 49 -9.24 4.12 -5.89
C GLN A 49 -10.42 5.12 -5.79
N ASP A 50 -10.14 6.32 -5.30
CA ASP A 50 -11.09 7.44 -5.34
C ASP A 50 -10.94 8.23 -6.66
N PHE A 51 -11.53 9.43 -6.74
CA PHE A 51 -11.45 10.30 -7.93
C PHE A 51 -10.28 11.30 -7.90
N ARG A 52 -9.27 11.10 -7.05
CA ARG A 52 -8.06 11.93 -7.09
C ARG A 52 -7.30 11.66 -8.39
N PRO A 53 -6.58 12.65 -8.94
CA PRO A 53 -5.84 12.47 -10.19
C PRO A 53 -4.65 11.51 -10.13
N SER A 54 -4.26 11.05 -8.95
CA SER A 54 -3.00 10.37 -8.66
C SER A 54 -3.12 8.91 -8.28
#